data_AF-A0AAE9E2A7-F1
#
_entry.id   AF-A0AAE9E2A7-F1
#
_cell.length_a   1.000
_cell.length_b   1.000
_cell.length_c   1.000
_cell.angle_alpha   90.00
_cell.angle_beta   90.00
_cell.angle_gamma   90.00
#
_symmetry.space_group_name_H-M   'P 1'
#
loop_
_entity.id
_entity.type
_entity.pdbx_description
1 polymer ?
#
loop_
_entity_poly.entity_id
_entity_poly.type
_entity_poly.pdbx_seq_one_letter_code
_entity_poly.pdbx_strand_id
1 'polypeptide(L)'
;MIEETEEVIDEESGDWEPEEFQPYDDFVLPSLDWLKFGEKAVFRQDAQTAIDYYRNTTKGFRSLHSMKSRFRWITDAKHIDKLRAYEKEKNEFKETRTDLLKFLSNRLFEVVQDKLKTGFSLHDLDLQRFALRINNKETKIQEFKASGSWITSWKKSHRFKKQHYIFL
;
A
#
# COMPACT_ATOMS: atom_id res chain seq x y z
N MET A 1 40.29 -6.91 -58.12
CA MET A 1 40.57 -6.99 -56.68
C MET A 1 40.42 -5.59 -56.15
N ILE A 2 39.30 -5.32 -55.49
CA ILE A 2 39.05 -4.06 -54.79
C ILE A 2 39.08 -4.49 -53.32
N GLU A 3 40.11 -4.05 -52.60
CA GLU A 3 40.24 -4.27 -51.17
C GLU A 3 39.31 -3.28 -50.47
N GLU A 4 38.19 -3.77 -49.94
CA GLU A 4 37.30 -2.98 -49.08
C GLU A 4 37.94 -2.92 -47.69
N THR A 5 38.47 -1.75 -47.33
CA THR A 5 38.92 -1.46 -45.97
C THR A 5 37.70 -1.15 -45.11
N GLU A 6 37.35 -2.08 -44.23
CA GLU A 6 36.30 -1.96 -43.23
C GLU A 6 36.77 -1.00 -42.13
N GLU A 7 36.25 0.24 -42.16
CA GLU A 7 36.48 1.23 -41.09
C GLU A 7 35.76 0.76 -39.81
N VAL A 8 36.54 0.43 -38.78
CA VAL A 8 36.04 0.15 -37.44
C VAL A 8 35.61 1.47 -36.81
N ILE A 9 34.31 1.69 -36.68
CA ILE A 9 33.75 2.82 -35.93
C ILE A 9 33.97 2.49 -34.44
N ASP A 10 34.87 3.22 -33.81
CA ASP A 10 35.08 3.21 -32.36
C ASP A 10 33.82 3.77 -31.70
N GLU A 11 32.97 2.88 -31.16
CA GLU A 11 31.81 3.27 -30.37
C GLU A 11 32.31 3.91 -29.08
N GLU A 12 32.40 5.24 -29.12
CA GLU A 12 32.59 6.15 -27.99
C GLU A 12 31.86 5.58 -26.77
N SER A 13 32.63 5.08 -25.82
CA SER A 13 32.16 4.53 -24.56
C SER A 13 31.40 5.62 -23.82
N GLY A 14 30.07 5.64 -24.01
CA GLY A 14 29.20 6.56 -23.31
C GLY A 14 29.41 6.37 -21.82
N ASP A 15 29.94 7.41 -21.17
CA ASP A 15 30.09 7.54 -19.72
C ASP A 15 28.69 7.52 -19.08
N TRP A 16 28.12 6.32 -19.00
CA TRP A 16 26.86 6.07 -18.33
C TRP A 16 27.13 6.13 -16.84
N GLU A 17 27.06 7.34 -16.29
CA GLU A 17 27.10 7.50 -14.85
C GLU A 17 25.86 6.85 -14.25
N PRO A 18 26.00 5.89 -13.32
CA PRO A 18 24.86 5.33 -12.63
C PRO A 18 24.16 6.46 -11.87
N GLU A 19 22.93 6.79 -12.28
CA GLU A 19 22.10 7.76 -11.57
C GLU A 19 22.09 7.40 -10.07
N GLU A 20 22.67 8.28 -9.26
CA GLU A 20 22.66 8.12 -7.80
C GLU A 20 21.20 8.01 -7.37
N PHE A 21 20.85 6.87 -6.76
CA PHE A 21 19.53 6.62 -6.22
C PHE A 21 19.15 7.76 -5.26
N GLN A 22 18.35 8.71 -5.73
CA GLN A 22 17.85 9.82 -4.94
C GLN A 22 16.67 9.31 -4.10
N PRO A 23 16.82 9.13 -2.78
CA PRO A 23 15.77 8.54 -1.93
C PRO A 23 14.60 9.49 -1.69
N TYR A 24 14.68 10.72 -2.20
CA TYR A 24 13.73 11.80 -1.97
C TYR A 24 13.37 12.50 -3.27
N ASP A 25 12.85 11.75 -4.25
CA ASP A 25 11.95 12.37 -5.22
C ASP A 25 10.68 12.79 -4.47
N ASP A 26 10.48 14.11 -4.43
CA ASP A 26 9.43 14.90 -3.77
C ASP A 26 8.02 14.56 -4.24
N PHE A 27 7.58 13.33 -4.01
CA PHE A 27 6.16 13.03 -3.91
C PHE A 27 5.84 12.90 -2.41
N VAL A 28 5.34 13.98 -1.82
CA VAL A 28 4.53 13.89 -0.61
C VAL A 28 3.30 13.07 -0.98
N LEU A 29 3.46 11.74 -0.91
CA LEU A 29 2.37 10.80 -1.12
C LEU A 29 1.32 11.08 -0.06
N PRO A 30 0.04 11.18 -0.43
CA PRO A 30 -1.01 11.49 0.51
C PRO A 30 -0.99 10.41 1.60
N SER A 31 -0.91 10.87 2.85
CA SER A 31 -1.12 10.05 4.03
C SER A 31 -2.41 9.25 3.85
N LEU A 32 -2.32 7.93 3.62
CA LEU A 32 -3.45 7.00 3.47
C LEU A 32 -4.78 7.68 3.07
N ASP A 33 -4.99 7.87 1.77
CA ASP A 33 -6.23 8.47 1.22
C ASP A 33 -7.49 7.61 1.43
N TRP A 34 -7.38 6.56 2.22
CA TRP A 34 -8.45 5.61 2.49
C TRP A 34 -8.56 5.29 3.98
N LEU A 35 -9.75 4.84 4.36
CA LEU A 35 -10.18 4.44 5.68
C LEU A 35 -10.72 3.01 5.62
N LYS A 36 -10.52 2.25 6.69
CA LYS A 36 -10.99 0.87 6.77
C LYS A 36 -12.36 0.76 7.41
N PHE A 37 -13.32 0.18 6.71
CA PHE A 37 -14.65 -0.16 7.24
C PHE A 37 -14.86 -1.66 7.09
N GLY A 38 -14.66 -2.40 8.19
CA GLY A 38 -14.64 -3.86 8.17
C GLY A 38 -13.51 -4.36 7.26
N GLU A 39 -13.85 -5.12 6.23
CA GLU A 39 -12.90 -5.61 5.21
C GLU A 39 -12.78 -4.68 4.00
N LYS A 40 -13.47 -3.53 3.98
CA LYS A 40 -13.45 -2.59 2.85
C LYS A 40 -12.50 -1.42 3.12
N ALA A 41 -11.66 -1.09 2.16
CA ALA A 41 -10.98 0.20 2.08
C ALA A 41 -11.90 1.20 1.35
N VAL A 42 -12.08 2.38 1.92
CA VAL A 42 -12.99 3.43 1.43
C VAL A 42 -12.19 4.72 1.32
N PHE A 43 -12.22 5.41 0.19
CA PHE A 43 -11.50 6.67 0.06
C PHE A 43 -12.04 7.73 1.03
N ARG A 44 -11.17 8.62 1.50
CA ARG A 44 -11.54 9.75 2.38
C ARG A 44 -12.64 10.63 1.75
N GLN A 45 -12.61 10.79 0.43
CA GLN A 45 -13.65 11.51 -0.33
C GLN A 45 -15.01 10.80 -0.28
N ASP A 46 -15.04 9.47 -0.42
CA ASP A 46 -16.28 8.68 -0.28
C ASP A 46 -16.80 8.70 1.16
N ALA A 47 -15.89 8.67 2.14
CA ALA A 47 -16.25 8.82 3.55
C ALA A 47 -16.82 10.22 3.84
N GLN A 48 -16.27 11.28 3.24
CA GLN A 48 -16.83 12.62 3.34
C GLN A 48 -18.21 12.72 2.70
N THR A 49 -18.40 12.13 1.51
CA THR A 49 -19.71 12.03 0.86
C THR A 49 -20.74 11.31 1.75
N ALA A 50 -20.30 10.27 2.48
CA ALA A 50 -21.14 9.60 3.45
C ALA A 50 -21.45 10.47 4.67
N ILE A 51 -20.51 11.27 5.18
CA ILE A 51 -20.74 12.25 6.26
C ILE A 51 -21.78 13.28 5.82
N ASP A 52 -21.63 13.84 4.63
CA ASP A 52 -22.54 14.86 4.11
C ASP A 52 -23.96 14.30 3.98
N TYR A 53 -24.09 13.08 3.44
CA TYR A 53 -25.38 12.39 3.39
C TYR A 53 -25.93 12.11 4.79
N TYR A 54 -25.08 11.66 5.72
CA TYR A 54 -25.46 11.36 7.10
C TYR A 54 -26.05 12.60 7.80
N ARG A 55 -25.46 13.78 7.59
CA ARG A 55 -25.90 15.05 8.19
C ARG A 55 -27.03 15.76 7.44
N ASN A 56 -27.26 15.42 6.18
CA ASN A 56 -28.28 16.05 5.34
C ASN A 56 -29.71 15.62 5.75
N THR A 57 -30.21 16.14 6.87
CA THR A 57 -31.58 15.98 7.37
C THR A 57 -31.88 16.99 8.48
N THR A 58 -33.15 17.37 8.63
CA THR A 58 -33.60 18.29 9.68
C THR A 58 -33.34 17.77 11.10
N LYS A 59 -33.29 16.44 11.28
CA LYS A 59 -32.95 15.79 12.56
C LYS A 59 -31.45 15.80 12.89
N GLY A 60 -30.60 16.26 11.97
CA GLY A 60 -29.14 16.32 12.11
C GLY A 60 -28.39 14.99 11.89
N PHE A 61 -29.07 13.85 11.75
CA PHE A 61 -28.46 12.58 11.35
C PHE A 61 -29.45 11.59 10.70
N ARG A 62 -28.96 10.75 9.78
CA ARG A 62 -29.71 9.64 9.16
C ARG A 62 -29.52 8.32 9.92
N SER A 63 -30.51 7.45 9.85
CA SER A 63 -30.45 6.13 10.50
C SER A 63 -29.45 5.18 9.82
N LEU A 64 -28.94 4.19 10.56
CA LEU A 64 -28.07 3.14 10.02
C LEU A 64 -28.69 2.44 8.80
N HIS A 65 -29.99 2.17 8.83
CA HIS A 65 -30.70 1.54 7.71
C HIS A 65 -30.62 2.41 6.44
N SER A 66 -30.83 3.72 6.56
CA SER A 66 -30.68 4.66 5.45
C SER A 66 -29.24 4.72 4.94
N MET A 67 -28.26 4.71 5.85
CA MET A 67 -26.84 4.71 5.50
C MET A 67 -26.44 3.44 4.74
N LYS A 68 -26.83 2.26 5.23
CA LYS A 68 -26.57 0.95 4.63
C LYS A 68 -27.19 0.79 3.23
N SER A 69 -28.35 1.41 3.00
CA SER A 69 -29.01 1.39 1.70
C SER A 69 -28.18 2.12 0.62
N ARG A 70 -27.60 3.27 0.97
CA ARG A 70 -26.83 4.11 0.03
C ARG A 70 -25.35 3.72 -0.05
N PHE A 71 -24.74 3.40 1.08
CA PHE A 71 -23.32 3.07 1.19
C PHE A 71 -23.16 1.63 1.64
N ARG A 72 -22.94 0.73 0.68
CA ARG A 72 -22.90 -0.72 0.94
C ARG A 72 -21.75 -1.17 1.83
N TRP A 73 -20.71 -0.36 1.98
CA TRP A 73 -19.60 -0.57 2.91
C TRP A 73 -19.95 -0.22 4.37
N ILE A 74 -21.08 0.44 4.63
CA ILE A 74 -21.62 0.66 5.98
C ILE A 74 -22.53 -0.51 6.32
N THR A 75 -22.06 -1.40 7.20
CA THR A 75 -22.82 -2.61 7.59
C THR A 75 -23.44 -2.48 8.96
N ASP A 76 -22.69 -1.90 9.91
CA ASP A 76 -22.96 -1.95 11.34
C ASP A 76 -22.81 -0.58 12.01
N ALA A 77 -23.34 -0.44 13.22
CA ALA A 77 -23.27 0.81 13.99
C ALA A 77 -21.82 1.29 14.22
N LYS A 78 -20.86 0.36 14.40
CA LYS A 78 -19.43 0.67 14.55
C LYS A 78 -18.87 1.45 13.35
N HIS A 79 -19.39 1.22 12.14
CA HIS A 79 -18.96 1.99 10.96
C HIS A 79 -19.47 3.43 11.04
N ILE A 80 -20.66 3.66 11.57
CA ILE A 80 -21.16 5.02 11.81
C ILE A 80 -20.33 5.73 12.88
N ASP A 81 -20.00 5.03 13.97
CA ASP A 81 -19.15 5.61 15.02
C ASP A 81 -17.76 5.98 14.49
N LYS A 82 -17.16 5.12 13.67
CA LYS A 82 -15.90 5.43 12.98
C LYS A 82 -16.02 6.60 12.01
N LEU A 83 -17.11 6.69 11.25
CA LEU A 83 -17.40 7.82 10.36
C LEU A 83 -17.47 9.13 11.14
N ARG A 84 -18.08 9.12 12.33
CA ARG A 84 -18.17 10.29 13.21
C ARG A 84 -16.85 10.65 13.87
N ALA A 85 -16.04 9.66 14.24
CA ALA A 85 -14.67 9.90 14.71
C ALA A 85 -13.84 10.58 13.60
N TYR A 86 -13.95 10.08 12.37
CA TYR A 86 -13.33 10.68 11.20
C TYR A 86 -13.83 12.12 10.96
N GLU A 87 -15.14 12.39 11.05
CA GLU A 87 -15.71 13.74 10.95
C GLU A 87 -15.12 14.70 12.00
N LYS A 88 -14.92 14.22 13.23
CA LYS A 88 -14.40 15.02 14.35
C LYS A 88 -12.90 15.33 14.20
N GLU A 89 -12.12 14.33 13.83
CA GLU A 89 -10.65 14.40 13.77
C GLU A 89 -10.15 14.92 12.40
N LYS A 90 -10.98 14.88 11.36
CA LYS A 90 -10.67 15.35 9.99
C LYS A 90 -9.33 14.82 9.48
N ASN A 91 -8.36 15.72 9.28
CA ASN A 91 -7.04 15.43 8.73
C ASN A 91 -6.13 14.73 9.75
N GLU A 92 -6.45 14.78 11.04
CA GLU A 92 -5.68 14.13 12.11
C GLU A 92 -6.09 12.67 12.31
N PHE A 93 -7.22 12.24 11.73
CA PHE A 93 -7.68 10.87 11.86
C PHE A 93 -6.67 9.88 11.26
N LYS A 94 -6.18 8.99 12.11
CA LYS A 94 -5.24 7.93 11.75
C LYS A 94 -5.89 6.57 11.95
N GLU A 95 -5.65 5.69 10.98
CA GLU A 95 -6.02 4.29 11.11
C GLU A 95 -5.25 3.62 12.25
N THR A 96 -5.85 2.58 12.82
CA THR A 96 -5.21 1.84 13.90
C THR A 96 -3.94 1.16 13.39
N ARG A 97 -2.92 1.03 14.26
CA ARG A 97 -1.68 0.31 13.92
C ARG A 97 -1.96 -1.09 13.37
N THR A 98 -2.94 -1.79 13.94
CA THR A 98 -3.36 -3.13 13.50
C THR A 98 -3.89 -3.11 12.07
N ASP A 99 -4.71 -2.12 11.71
CA ASP A 99 -5.25 -2.00 10.36
C ASP A 99 -4.18 -1.60 9.35
N LEU A 100 -3.27 -0.71 9.73
CA LEU A 100 -2.11 -0.36 8.92
C LEU A 100 -1.21 -1.57 8.66
N LEU A 101 -0.94 -2.39 9.68
CA LEU A 101 -0.14 -3.61 9.52
C LEU A 101 -0.84 -4.64 8.63
N LYS A 102 -2.16 -4.80 8.75
CA LYS A 102 -2.95 -5.68 7.85
C LYS A 102 -2.90 -5.18 6.42
N PHE A 103 -3.02 -3.88 6.19
CA PHE A 103 -2.91 -3.31 4.86
C PHE A 103 -1.51 -3.51 4.28
N LEU A 104 -0.46 -3.15 5.02
CA LEU A 104 0.92 -3.36 4.60
C LEU A 104 1.18 -4.82 4.23
N SER A 105 0.65 -5.73 5.04
CA SER A 105 0.71 -7.17 4.82
C SER A 105 0.06 -7.59 3.49
N ASN A 106 -1.16 -7.12 3.20
CA ASN A 106 -1.85 -7.43 1.95
C ASN A 106 -1.17 -6.78 0.74
N ARG A 107 -0.70 -5.54 0.89
CA ARG A 107 -0.01 -4.82 -0.18
C ARG A 107 1.32 -5.49 -0.54
N LEU A 108 2.06 -5.97 0.46
CA LEU A 108 3.26 -6.76 0.24
C LEU A 108 2.95 -8.05 -0.52
N PHE A 109 1.81 -8.68 -0.23
CA PHE A 109 1.37 -9.89 -0.94
C PHE A 109 1.14 -9.64 -2.43
N GLU A 110 0.43 -8.56 -2.78
CA GLU A 110 0.21 -8.17 -4.17
C GLU A 110 1.54 -7.95 -4.91
N VAL A 111 2.44 -7.15 -4.33
CA VAL A 111 3.77 -6.86 -4.92
C VAL A 111 4.56 -8.15 -5.14
N VAL A 112 4.56 -9.05 -4.15
CA VAL A 112 5.28 -10.33 -4.23
C VAL A 112 4.67 -11.24 -5.28
N GLN A 113 3.33 -11.34 -5.36
CA GLN A 113 2.67 -12.13 -6.39
C GLN A 113 3.02 -11.64 -7.80
N ASP A 114 3.05 -10.33 -8.02
CA ASP A 114 3.41 -9.80 -9.34
C ASP A 114 4.87 -10.08 -9.71
N LYS A 115 5.80 -9.99 -8.74
CA LYS A 115 7.21 -10.36 -8.96
C LYS A 115 7.38 -11.86 -9.24
N LEU A 116 6.66 -12.72 -8.54
CA LEU A 116 6.69 -14.16 -8.77
C LEU A 116 6.13 -14.53 -10.15
N LYS A 117 5.07 -13.87 -10.63
CA LYS A 117 4.54 -14.07 -11.99
C LYS A 117 5.57 -13.71 -13.07
N THR A 118 6.41 -12.71 -12.81
CA THR A 118 7.50 -12.32 -13.72
C THR A 118 8.73 -13.24 -13.65
N GLY A 119 8.70 -14.32 -12.85
CA GLY A 119 9.77 -15.32 -12.77
C GLY A 119 10.92 -14.97 -11.83
N PHE A 120 10.80 -13.92 -11.01
CA PHE A 120 11.84 -13.56 -10.04
C PHE A 120 11.84 -14.53 -8.85
N SER A 121 13.03 -15.01 -8.48
CA SER A 121 13.26 -15.57 -7.15
C SER A 121 13.38 -14.42 -6.16
N LEU A 122 12.74 -14.54 -5.00
CA LEU A 122 12.77 -13.53 -3.95
C LEU A 122 13.47 -14.12 -2.73
N HIS A 123 14.25 -13.32 -2.01
CA HIS A 123 14.81 -13.70 -0.71
C HIS A 123 14.10 -12.96 0.42
N ASP A 124 14.30 -13.41 1.66
CA ASP A 124 13.73 -12.76 2.85
C ASP A 124 14.16 -11.30 2.95
N LEU A 125 15.41 -10.99 2.55
CA LEU A 125 15.91 -9.62 2.50
C LEU A 125 15.10 -8.75 1.52
N ASP A 126 14.69 -9.30 0.37
CA ASP A 126 13.87 -8.57 -0.60
C ASP A 126 12.47 -8.31 -0.05
N LEU A 127 11.89 -9.29 0.64
CA LEU A 127 10.60 -9.12 1.32
C LEU A 127 10.67 -8.03 2.40
N GLN A 128 11.77 -7.97 3.16
CA GLN A 128 12.00 -6.90 4.14
C GLN A 128 12.11 -5.54 3.45
N ARG A 129 12.90 -5.45 2.38
CA ARG A 129 13.06 -4.21 1.59
C ARG A 129 11.74 -3.73 1.02
N PHE A 130 10.92 -4.63 0.45
CA PHE A 130 9.60 -4.29 -0.07
C PHE A 130 8.65 -3.84 1.05
N ALA A 131 8.63 -4.54 2.18
CA ALA A 131 7.80 -4.16 3.33
C ALA A 131 8.17 -2.77 3.86
N LEU A 132 9.46 -2.47 4.01
CA LEU A 132 9.95 -1.16 4.44
C LEU A 132 9.62 -0.08 3.40
N ARG A 133 9.79 -0.37 2.10
CA ARG A 133 9.43 0.55 1.02
C ARG A 133 7.94 0.87 1.02
N ILE A 134 7.07 -0.13 1.15
CA ILE A 134 5.62 0.07 1.27
C ILE A 134 5.30 0.88 2.52
N ASN A 135 5.95 0.58 3.66
CA ASN A 135 5.74 1.36 4.88
C ASN A 135 6.12 2.82 4.71
N ASN A 136 7.28 3.07 4.12
CA ASN A 136 7.79 4.41 3.91
C ASN A 136 6.98 5.20 2.89
N LYS A 137 6.26 4.55 1.97
CA LYS A 137 5.46 5.24 0.95
C LYS A 137 4.00 5.37 1.34
N GLU A 138 3.40 4.33 1.89
CA GLU A 138 1.95 4.20 2.02
C GLU A 138 1.49 4.27 3.48
N THR A 139 2.01 3.42 4.36
CA THR A 139 1.40 3.23 5.70
C THR A 139 2.00 4.06 6.83
N LYS A 140 3.26 4.50 6.69
CA LYS A 140 4.00 5.35 7.65
C LYS A 140 3.90 4.85 9.11
N ILE A 141 3.92 3.52 9.31
CA ILE A 141 3.82 2.90 10.63
C ILE A 141 5.12 3.22 11.38
N GLN A 142 5.00 3.91 12.51
CA GLN A 142 6.13 4.25 13.36
C GLN A 142 6.81 2.97 13.88
N GLU A 143 8.15 2.98 13.89
CA GLU A 143 9.00 1.89 14.41
C GLU A 143 8.79 0.52 13.72
N PHE A 144 8.17 0.51 12.53
CA PHE A 144 8.07 -0.73 11.75
C PHE A 144 9.44 -1.08 11.15
N LYS A 145 9.99 -2.24 11.54
CA LYS A 145 11.33 -2.69 11.15
C LYS A 145 11.34 -3.82 10.11
N ALA A 146 10.17 -4.32 9.69
CA ALA A 146 10.05 -5.53 8.88
C ALA A 146 10.94 -6.69 9.39
N SER A 147 10.90 -7.00 10.68
CA SER A 147 11.79 -7.99 11.29
C SER A 147 11.65 -9.38 10.65
N GLY A 148 12.70 -10.22 10.73
CA GLY A 148 12.63 -11.60 10.24
C GLY A 148 11.48 -12.42 10.85
N SER A 149 11.13 -12.15 12.12
CA SER A 149 9.95 -12.74 12.77
C SER A 149 8.63 -12.28 12.15
N TRP A 150 8.53 -11.00 11.77
CA TRP A 150 7.37 -10.46 11.07
C TRP A 150 7.23 -11.08 9.68
N ILE A 151 8.32 -11.18 8.91
CA ILE A 151 8.35 -11.84 7.59
C ILE A 151 7.94 -13.31 7.69
N THR A 152 8.47 -14.02 8.69
CA THR A 152 8.10 -15.42 8.92
C THR A 152 6.60 -15.57 9.22
N SER A 153 6.05 -14.68 10.04
CA SER A 153 4.62 -14.67 10.37
C SER A 153 3.75 -14.30 9.16
N TRP A 154 4.20 -13.32 8.36
CA TRP A 154 3.55 -12.89 7.14
C TRP A 154 3.51 -14.00 6.08
N LYS A 155 4.62 -14.72 5.88
CA LYS A 155 4.66 -15.89 4.97
C LYS A 155 3.65 -16.96 5.38
N LYS A 156 3.57 -17.25 6.69
CA LYS A 156 2.61 -18.21 7.24
C LYS A 156 1.16 -17.78 6.99
N SER A 157 0.84 -16.50 7.22
CA SER A 157 -0.53 -16.01 7.03
C SER A 157 -0.97 -16.01 5.56
N HIS A 158 -0.05 -15.80 4.62
CA HIS A 158 -0.33 -15.81 3.17
C HIS A 158 -0.09 -17.16 2.50
N ARG A 159 0.22 -18.21 3.29
CA ARG A 159 0.44 -19.59 2.83
C ARG A 159 1.54 -19.72 1.75
N PHE A 160 2.56 -18.87 1.76
CA PHE A 160 3.72 -19.03 0.87
C PHE A 160 4.44 -20.35 1.21
N LYS A 161 4.47 -21.29 0.26
CA LYS A 161 5.18 -22.56 0.39
C LYS A 161 6.65 -22.41 -0.03
N LYS A 162 7.51 -23.26 0.53
CA LYS A 162 8.96 -23.31 0.23
C LYS A 162 9.29 -23.45 -1.27
N GLN A 163 8.37 -23.96 -2.09
CA GLN A 163 8.59 -24.18 -3.53
C GLN A 163 8.88 -22.90 -4.35
N HIS A 164 8.63 -21.71 -3.81
CA HIS A 164 8.81 -20.43 -4.52
C HIS A 164 10.06 -19.63 -4.11
N TYR A 165 10.91 -20.18 -3.23
CA TYR A 165 12.03 -19.44 -2.63
C TYR A 165 13.28 -20.33 -2.50
N ILE A 166 14.44 -19.81 -2.92
CA ILE A 166 15.75 -20.35 -2.54
C ILE A 166 16.09 -19.80 -1.15
N PHE A 167 16.12 -20.68 -0.16
CA PHE A 167 16.66 -20.36 1.17
C PHE A 167 18.18 -20.53 1.10
N LEU A 168 18.93 -19.43 1.14
CA LEU A 168 20.35 -19.40 1.48
C LEU A 168 20.53 -18.50 2.69
#